data_AF-A0A4V1TES2-F1
#
_entry.id   AF-A0A4V1TES2-F1
#
_cell.length_a   1.000
_cell.length_b   1.000
_cell.length_c   1.000
_cell.angle_alpha   90.00
_cell.angle_beta   90.00
_cell.angle_gamma   90.00
#
_symmetry.space_group_name_H-M   'P 1'
#
loop_
_entity.id
_entity.type
_entity.pdbx_description
1 polymer ?
#
loop_
_entity_poly.entity_id
_entity_poly.type
_entity_poly.pdbx_seq_one_letter_code
_entity_poly.pdbx_strand_id
1 'polypeptide(L)'
;MAQNWTPTSWRQKPISQVPDFPDASVLAATEAQLATYPPLVFAGEARNLKKALANVSEGRGFLLQGGDCAESFAEHGADTIRDFFRAFLQMAVVLTFGAQQPVVKVGRIAGQFAKPRSSNIERQGDTELASYRGDIINGIDFTPESRIPNPERQIMAYRQSAATLNLLRAFAMGGYANLDNVHQWMLGFVKDSPQAERYRKLADRISETMDFMKAIGITPETNPNLRETDFFTSHEALLLGYEQALTRVDSTSGDWYATSGHMIWIGDRTRQADHAHIEYCRGIKNPLGLKCGPSLTADG
;
A
#
# COMPACT_ATOMS: atom_id res chain seq x y z
N MET A 1 20.22 3.86 -16.20
CA MET A 1 19.34 2.67 -16.24
C MET A 1 20.15 1.45 -15.80
N ALA A 2 19.52 0.49 -15.11
CA ALA A 2 20.15 -0.79 -14.81
C ALA A 2 20.50 -1.47 -16.16
N GLN A 3 21.77 -1.84 -16.38
CA GLN A 3 22.17 -2.50 -17.62
C GLN A 3 21.35 -3.78 -17.81
N ASN A 4 20.83 -3.99 -19.03
CA ASN A 4 20.07 -5.16 -19.45
C ASN A 4 18.78 -5.46 -18.64
N TRP A 5 18.09 -4.43 -18.14
CA TRP A 5 16.81 -4.60 -17.45
C TRP A 5 15.63 -4.18 -18.33
N THR A 6 14.55 -4.96 -18.29
CA THR A 6 13.23 -4.62 -18.83
C THR A 6 12.15 -5.05 -17.84
N PRO A 7 10.91 -4.54 -17.94
CA PRO A 7 9.81 -5.02 -17.10
C PRO A 7 9.56 -6.53 -17.18
N THR A 8 10.10 -7.22 -18.20
CA THR A 8 9.96 -8.67 -18.42
C THR A 8 11.17 -9.49 -17.99
N SER A 9 12.30 -8.88 -17.58
CA SER A 9 13.54 -9.62 -17.30
C SER A 9 13.40 -10.62 -16.15
N TRP A 10 12.49 -10.37 -15.21
CA TRP A 10 12.16 -11.28 -14.11
C TRP A 10 11.65 -12.65 -14.56
N ARG A 11 11.06 -12.76 -15.76
CA ARG A 11 10.52 -14.03 -16.29
C ARG A 11 11.60 -15.06 -16.59
N GLN A 12 12.86 -14.63 -16.68
CA GLN A 12 14.02 -15.49 -16.89
C GLN A 12 14.67 -15.93 -15.57
N LYS A 13 14.09 -15.56 -14.42
CA LYS A 13 14.58 -15.89 -13.09
C LYS A 13 13.69 -16.92 -12.39
N PRO A 14 14.23 -17.71 -11.46
CA PRO A 14 13.41 -18.52 -10.56
C PRO A 14 12.39 -17.63 -9.82
N ILE A 15 11.17 -18.13 -9.65
CA ILE A 15 10.09 -17.40 -9.00
C ILE A 15 9.42 -18.26 -7.93
N SER A 16 9.06 -17.64 -6.81
CA SER A 16 8.37 -18.27 -5.69
C SER A 16 6.97 -17.66 -5.48
N GLN A 17 6.07 -18.41 -4.85
CA GLN A 17 4.77 -17.93 -4.35
C GLN A 17 3.73 -17.50 -5.41
N VAL A 18 4.02 -17.68 -6.70
CA VAL A 18 3.09 -17.41 -7.80
C VAL A 18 2.21 -18.64 -8.06
N PRO A 19 0.90 -18.47 -8.34
CA PRO A 19 0.00 -19.59 -8.62
C PRO A 19 0.24 -20.21 -10.00
N ASP A 20 -0.14 -21.48 -10.15
CA ASP A 20 -0.26 -22.13 -11.44
C ASP A 20 -1.62 -21.79 -12.06
N PHE A 21 -1.64 -20.83 -12.99
CA PHE A 21 -2.86 -20.51 -13.74
C PHE A 21 -3.16 -21.63 -14.75
N PRO A 22 -4.41 -22.12 -14.84
CA PRO A 22 -4.75 -23.24 -15.73
C PRO A 22 -4.53 -22.95 -17.22
N ASP A 23 -4.71 -21.70 -17.65
CA ASP A 23 -4.58 -21.28 -19.04
C ASP A 23 -3.64 -20.08 -19.16
N ALA A 24 -2.45 -20.34 -19.70
CA ALA A 24 -1.43 -19.33 -19.92
C ALA A 24 -1.81 -18.28 -20.98
N SER A 25 -2.67 -18.64 -21.94
CA SER A 25 -3.13 -17.72 -22.99
C SER A 25 -4.10 -16.68 -22.42
N VAL A 26 -5.00 -17.09 -21.52
CA VAL A 26 -5.92 -16.20 -20.80
C VAL A 26 -5.14 -15.28 -19.85
N LEU A 27 -4.12 -15.79 -19.18
CA LEU A 27 -3.23 -14.98 -18.35
C LEU A 27 -2.52 -13.90 -19.19
N ALA A 28 -1.90 -14.29 -20.31
CA ALA A 28 -1.22 -13.35 -21.19
C ALA A 28 -2.16 -12.29 -21.77
N ALA A 29 -3.39 -12.68 -22.15
CA ALA A 29 -4.41 -11.75 -22.64
C ALA A 29 -4.83 -10.75 -21.54
N THR A 30 -4.99 -11.22 -20.30
CA THR A 30 -5.34 -10.36 -19.15
C THR A 30 -4.22 -9.37 -18.85
N GLU A 31 -2.96 -9.82 -18.82
CA GLU A 31 -1.80 -8.95 -18.60
C GLU A 31 -1.65 -7.90 -19.72
N ALA A 32 -1.88 -8.30 -20.98
CA ALA A 32 -1.89 -7.39 -22.12
C ALA A 32 -3.00 -6.35 -22.02
N GLN A 33 -4.20 -6.74 -21.55
CA GLN A 33 -5.30 -5.80 -21.33
C GLN A 33 -4.96 -4.79 -20.23
N LEU A 34 -4.46 -5.25 -19.09
CA LEU A 34 -4.04 -4.39 -17.98
C LEU A 34 -2.95 -3.39 -18.40
N ALA A 35 -2.05 -3.78 -19.30
CA ALA A 35 -1.01 -2.90 -19.82
C ALA A 35 -1.56 -1.69 -20.58
N THR A 36 -2.80 -1.76 -21.09
CA THR A 36 -3.48 -0.64 -21.77
C THR A 36 -4.18 0.33 -20.81
N TYR A 37 -4.38 -0.05 -19.55
CA TYR A 37 -5.11 0.76 -18.58
C TYR A 37 -4.28 1.94 -18.05
N PRO A 38 -4.92 3.04 -17.61
CA PRO A 38 -4.22 4.12 -16.92
C PRO A 38 -3.37 3.64 -15.72
N PRO A 39 -2.27 4.34 -15.39
CA PRO A 39 -1.54 4.05 -14.16
C PRO A 39 -2.40 4.37 -12.92
N LEU A 40 -2.19 3.68 -11.81
CA LEU A 40 -2.85 4.04 -10.54
C LEU A 40 -2.18 5.27 -9.91
N VAL A 41 -0.86 5.36 -10.00
CA VAL A 41 -0.06 6.48 -9.47
C VAL A 41 0.84 7.10 -10.52
N PHE A 42 1.11 8.39 -10.40
CA PHE A 42 2.08 9.08 -11.26
C PHE A 42 3.51 8.91 -10.70
N ALA A 43 4.48 8.79 -11.60
CA ALA A 43 5.90 8.66 -11.23
C ALA A 43 6.42 9.84 -10.37
N GLY A 44 5.90 11.05 -10.61
CA GLY A 44 6.20 12.22 -9.80
C GLY A 44 5.81 12.05 -8.33
N GLU A 45 4.71 11.37 -8.05
CA GLU A 45 4.25 11.10 -6.68
C GLU A 45 5.16 10.10 -5.98
N ALA A 46 5.61 9.05 -6.68
CA ALA A 46 6.61 8.11 -6.16
C ALA A 46 7.95 8.82 -5.86
N ARG A 47 8.34 9.82 -6.68
CA ARG A 47 9.52 10.67 -6.37
C ARG A 47 9.31 11.54 -5.14
N ASN A 48 8.12 12.11 -4.96
CA ASN A 48 7.80 12.89 -3.76
C ASN A 48 7.88 12.02 -2.50
N LEU A 49 7.32 10.81 -2.55
CA LEU A 49 7.47 9.83 -1.49
C LEU A 49 8.96 9.49 -1.23
N LYS A 50 9.75 9.27 -2.28
CA LYS A 50 11.19 8.98 -2.14
C LYS A 50 11.94 10.12 -1.45
N LYS A 51 11.63 11.38 -1.77
CA LYS A 51 12.19 12.56 -1.08
C LYS A 51 11.77 12.61 0.39
N ALA A 52 10.50 12.33 0.69
CA ALA A 52 10.00 12.28 2.06
C ALA A 52 10.69 11.17 2.88
N LEU A 53 10.88 9.98 2.28
CA LEU A 53 11.58 8.87 2.91
C LEU A 53 13.09 9.15 3.09
N ALA A 54 13.71 9.94 2.22
CA ALA A 54 15.09 10.39 2.44
C ALA A 54 15.21 11.22 3.73
N ASN A 55 14.25 12.11 3.99
CA ASN A 55 14.20 12.84 5.28
C ASN A 55 14.01 11.89 6.47
N VAL A 56 13.18 10.85 6.34
CA VAL A 56 13.03 9.82 7.39
C VAL A 56 14.36 9.10 7.64
N SER A 57 15.09 8.71 6.60
CA SER A 57 16.40 8.05 6.74
C SER A 57 17.48 8.93 7.37
N GLU A 58 17.34 10.26 7.26
CA GLU A 58 18.21 11.24 7.91
C GLU A 58 17.71 11.63 9.32
N GLY A 59 16.71 10.93 9.87
CA GLY A 59 16.16 11.21 11.19
C GLY A 59 15.37 12.51 11.29
N ARG A 60 14.90 13.07 10.16
CA ARG A 60 14.07 14.29 10.08
C ARG A 60 12.58 14.01 9.83
N GLY A 61 12.13 12.81 10.13
CA GLY A 61 10.74 12.39 9.91
C GLY A 61 10.51 10.98 10.41
N PHE A 62 9.25 10.59 10.45
CA PHE A 62 8.83 9.25 10.87
C PHE A 62 7.95 8.61 9.78
N LEU A 63 8.14 7.32 9.49
CA LEU A 63 7.29 6.57 8.56
C LEU A 63 6.18 5.86 9.33
N LEU A 64 4.92 6.21 9.04
CA LEU A 64 3.76 5.42 9.41
C LEU A 64 3.32 4.61 8.19
N GLN A 65 3.48 3.28 8.24
CA GLN A 65 2.97 2.37 7.22
C GLN A 65 2.01 1.35 7.85
N GLY A 66 0.80 1.19 7.29
CA GLY A 66 -0.22 0.33 7.89
C GLY A 66 -1.47 0.16 7.04
N GLY A 67 -2.33 -0.79 7.41
CA GLY A 67 -3.56 -1.14 6.69
C GLY A 67 -3.76 -2.64 6.61
N ASP A 68 -4.58 -3.06 5.67
CA ASP A 68 -5.06 -4.43 5.63
C ASP A 68 -3.94 -5.44 5.42
N CYS A 69 -4.17 -6.64 5.96
CA CYS A 69 -3.28 -7.77 5.71
C CYS A 69 -3.43 -8.24 4.25
N ALA A 70 -4.68 -8.39 3.78
CA ALA A 70 -5.03 -8.19 2.36
C ALA A 70 -6.41 -7.57 2.25
N GLU A 71 -6.56 -6.76 1.21
CA GLU A 71 -7.84 -6.27 0.76
C GLU A 71 -8.68 -7.41 0.17
N SER A 72 -10.00 -7.32 0.35
CA SER A 72 -11.00 -8.27 -0.14
C SER A 72 -11.95 -7.56 -1.10
N PHE A 73 -12.42 -8.27 -2.13
CA PHE A 73 -13.45 -7.79 -3.06
C PHE A 73 -14.82 -7.68 -2.37
N ALA A 74 -15.08 -8.51 -1.36
CA ALA A 74 -16.33 -8.50 -0.60
C ALA A 74 -16.43 -7.31 0.38
N GLU A 75 -15.30 -6.81 0.86
CA GLU A 75 -15.23 -5.73 1.88
C GLU A 75 -14.94 -4.36 1.25
N HIS A 76 -15.30 -4.18 -0.03
CA HIS A 76 -15.07 -2.93 -0.75
C HIS A 76 -16.25 -1.94 -0.57
N GLY A 77 -16.18 -1.13 0.49
CA GLY A 77 -17.15 -0.09 0.80
C GLY A 77 -16.52 1.27 1.06
N ALA A 78 -17.21 2.36 0.70
CA ALA A 78 -16.75 3.71 0.96
C ALA A 78 -16.55 4.00 2.46
N ASP A 79 -17.42 3.42 3.31
CA ASP A 79 -17.30 3.53 4.77
C ASP A 79 -16.03 2.82 5.28
N THR A 80 -15.70 1.64 4.77
CA THR A 80 -14.47 0.91 5.12
C THR A 80 -13.23 1.73 4.78
N ILE A 81 -13.18 2.30 3.57
CA ILE A 81 -12.05 3.13 3.12
C ILE A 81 -11.94 4.41 3.97
N ARG A 82 -13.07 5.06 4.25
CA ARG A 82 -13.12 6.25 5.12
C ARG A 82 -12.62 5.93 6.52
N ASP A 83 -13.09 4.83 7.11
CA ASP A 83 -12.78 4.47 8.48
C ASP A 83 -11.32 4.04 8.63
N PHE A 84 -10.78 3.33 7.64
CA PHE A 84 -9.34 3.09 7.52
C PHE A 84 -8.56 4.40 7.47
N PHE A 85 -8.93 5.32 6.57
CA PHE A 85 -8.23 6.60 6.41
C PHE A 85 -8.29 7.44 7.70
N ARG A 86 -9.45 7.50 8.35
CA ARG A 86 -9.64 8.17 9.64
C ARG A 86 -8.74 7.59 10.73
N ALA A 87 -8.70 6.26 10.87
CA ALA A 87 -7.82 5.60 11.83
C ALA A 87 -6.34 5.91 11.56
N PHE A 88 -5.97 5.94 10.28
CA PHE A 88 -4.62 6.28 9.85
C PHE A 88 -4.23 7.71 10.22
N LEU A 89 -5.12 8.69 10.00
CA LEU A 89 -4.88 10.09 10.36
C LEU A 89 -4.80 10.30 11.88
N GLN A 90 -5.63 9.61 12.66
CA GLN A 90 -5.56 9.64 14.13
C GLN A 90 -4.16 9.21 14.62
N MET A 91 -3.65 8.08 14.11
CA MET A 91 -2.29 7.62 14.44
C MET A 91 -1.23 8.62 13.99
N ALA A 92 -1.35 9.16 12.77
CA ALA A 92 -0.38 10.10 12.21
C ALA A 92 -0.27 11.39 13.03
N VAL A 93 -1.39 11.93 13.50
CA VAL A 93 -1.42 13.16 14.32
C VAL A 93 -0.78 12.91 15.68
N VAL A 94 -1.13 11.80 16.34
CA VAL A 94 -0.52 11.40 17.62
C VAL A 94 1.00 11.24 17.48
N LEU A 95 1.46 10.57 16.43
CA LEU A 95 2.89 10.40 16.15
C LEU A 95 3.58 11.72 15.82
N THR A 96 2.94 12.61 15.06
CA THR A 96 3.49 13.93 14.71
C THR A 96 3.71 14.76 15.98
N PHE A 97 2.71 14.79 16.87
CA PHE A 97 2.81 15.51 18.13
C PHE A 97 3.85 14.90 19.07
N GLY A 98 3.87 13.57 19.21
CA GLY A 98 4.78 12.87 20.11
C GLY A 98 6.24 12.88 19.65
N ALA A 99 6.49 12.70 18.35
CA ALA A 99 7.84 12.71 17.78
C ALA A 99 8.34 14.13 17.49
N GLN A 100 7.45 15.13 17.41
CA GLN A 100 7.76 16.49 16.97
C GLN A 100 8.43 16.52 15.59
N GLN A 101 8.02 15.60 14.72
CA GLN A 101 8.58 15.38 13.39
C GLN A 101 7.49 15.11 12.36
N PRO A 102 7.71 15.44 11.08
CA PRO A 102 6.79 15.08 10.01
C PRO A 102 6.58 13.57 9.92
N VAL A 103 5.31 13.14 9.86
CA VAL A 103 4.96 11.73 9.63
C VAL A 103 4.62 11.51 8.16
N VAL A 104 5.39 10.65 7.48
CA VAL A 104 5.11 10.16 6.13
C VAL A 104 4.07 9.04 6.23
N LYS A 105 2.94 9.21 5.53
CA LYS A 105 1.77 8.31 5.64
C LYS A 105 1.70 7.39 4.42
N VAL A 106 1.87 6.08 4.63
CA VAL A 106 1.87 5.08 3.56
C VAL A 106 0.86 3.97 3.89
N GLY A 107 -0.28 3.93 3.21
CA GLY A 107 -1.29 2.89 3.38
C GLY A 107 -0.89 1.57 2.73
N ARG A 108 -1.23 0.45 3.37
CA ARG A 108 -1.33 -0.88 2.76
C ARG A 108 -2.74 -1.01 2.19
N ILE A 109 -2.99 -0.36 1.05
CA ILE A 109 -4.33 -0.18 0.47
C ILE A 109 -4.22 0.12 -1.03
N ALA A 110 -5.30 -0.11 -1.78
CA ALA A 110 -5.40 0.06 -3.22
C ALA A 110 -4.43 -0.82 -4.02
N GLY A 111 -4.18 -2.05 -3.57
CA GLY A 111 -3.35 -3.00 -4.30
C GLY A 111 -2.88 -4.22 -3.48
N GLN A 112 -3.15 -4.25 -2.18
CA GLN A 112 -2.68 -5.28 -1.26
C GLN A 112 -3.59 -6.52 -1.30
N PHE A 113 -3.82 -7.09 -2.47
CA PHE A 113 -4.69 -8.26 -2.64
C PHE A 113 -3.96 -9.59 -2.53
N ALA A 114 -2.72 -9.67 -3.01
CA ALA A 114 -1.97 -10.92 -3.08
C ALA A 114 -1.38 -11.32 -1.71
N LYS A 115 -1.38 -12.62 -1.41
CA LYS A 115 -0.88 -13.19 -0.15
C LYS A 115 0.08 -14.35 -0.40
N PRO A 116 1.31 -14.31 0.16
CA PRO A 116 2.17 -15.48 0.17
C PRO A 116 1.63 -16.51 1.18
N ARG A 117 1.84 -17.81 0.89
CA ARG A 117 1.37 -18.92 1.73
C ARG A 117 2.53 -19.85 2.11
N SER A 118 2.47 -20.40 3.33
CA SER A 118 3.42 -21.40 3.81
C SER A 118 3.28 -22.74 3.10
N SER A 119 2.08 -23.07 2.62
CA SER A 119 1.76 -24.30 1.90
C SER A 119 0.94 -23.97 0.66
N ASN A 120 1.18 -24.72 -0.43
CA ASN A 120 0.37 -24.66 -1.65
C ASN A 120 -1.02 -25.27 -1.46
N ILE A 121 -1.17 -26.16 -0.46
CA ILE A 121 -2.41 -26.89 -0.14
C ILE A 121 -2.93 -26.47 1.23
N GLU A 122 -4.25 -26.28 1.31
CA GLU A 122 -5.02 -26.07 2.52
C GLU A 122 -5.92 -27.28 2.73
N ARG A 123 -5.91 -27.83 3.95
CA ARG A 123 -6.69 -29.00 4.33
C ARG A 123 -7.73 -28.62 5.37
N GLN A 124 -8.98 -29.03 5.14
CA GLN A 124 -10.05 -28.93 6.13
C GLN A 124 -10.73 -30.31 6.21
N GLY A 125 -10.56 -31.00 7.35
CA GLY A 125 -10.97 -32.39 7.49
C GLY A 125 -10.22 -33.31 6.52
N ASP A 126 -10.96 -34.04 5.69
CA ASP A 126 -10.42 -34.97 4.70
C ASP A 126 -10.27 -34.37 3.30
N THR A 127 -10.67 -33.10 3.12
CA THR A 127 -10.60 -32.40 1.84
C THR A 127 -9.34 -31.54 1.77
N GLU A 128 -8.60 -31.67 0.67
CA GLU A 128 -7.41 -30.87 0.35
C GLU A 128 -7.66 -30.04 -0.91
N LEU A 129 -7.48 -28.72 -0.82
CA LEU A 129 -7.64 -27.78 -1.93
C LEU A 129 -6.43 -26.86 -2.03
N ALA A 130 -6.26 -26.19 -3.18
CA ALA A 130 -5.27 -25.13 -3.30
C ALA A 130 -5.51 -24.04 -2.25
N SER A 131 -4.43 -23.55 -1.65
CA SER A 131 -4.48 -22.45 -0.68
C SER A 131 -5.06 -21.19 -1.31
N TYR A 132 -5.90 -20.47 -0.56
CA TYR A 132 -6.29 -19.11 -0.89
C TYR A 132 -5.04 -18.20 -0.93
N ARG A 133 -4.80 -17.50 -2.04
CA ARG A 133 -3.63 -16.63 -2.25
C ARG A 133 -3.98 -15.16 -2.35
N GLY A 134 -5.20 -14.80 -1.92
CA GLY A 134 -5.70 -13.44 -2.07
C GLY A 134 -6.62 -13.28 -3.28
N ASP A 135 -7.52 -12.32 -3.20
CA ASP A 135 -8.65 -12.17 -4.13
C ASP A 135 -8.23 -11.90 -5.58
N ILE A 136 -7.03 -11.36 -5.77
CA ILE A 136 -6.41 -11.16 -7.09
C ILE A 136 -6.04 -12.47 -7.80
N ILE A 137 -5.98 -13.60 -7.07
CA ILE A 137 -5.61 -14.92 -7.59
C ILE A 137 -6.82 -15.86 -7.59
N ASN A 138 -7.42 -16.12 -6.43
CA ASN A 138 -8.52 -17.07 -6.26
C ASN A 138 -9.47 -16.61 -5.13
N GLY A 139 -10.58 -17.31 -4.93
CA GLY A 139 -11.57 -16.96 -3.91
C GLY A 139 -11.29 -17.56 -2.54
N ILE A 140 -11.84 -16.93 -1.50
CA ILE A 140 -11.64 -17.34 -0.10
C ILE A 140 -12.39 -18.63 0.25
N ASP A 141 -13.56 -18.85 -0.36
CA ASP A 141 -14.42 -20.00 -0.10
C ASP A 141 -13.66 -21.32 -0.29
N PHE A 142 -13.88 -22.28 0.61
CA PHE A 142 -13.22 -23.58 0.58
C PHE A 142 -13.97 -24.56 -0.34
N THR A 143 -14.05 -24.22 -1.63
CA THR A 143 -14.61 -25.08 -2.68
C THR A 143 -13.63 -25.27 -3.84
N PRO A 144 -13.64 -26.41 -4.54
CA PRO A 144 -12.75 -26.65 -5.67
C PRO A 144 -12.77 -25.52 -6.70
N GLU A 145 -13.96 -25.02 -7.05
CA GLU A 145 -14.15 -24.00 -8.08
C GLU A 145 -13.58 -22.65 -7.65
N SER A 146 -13.79 -22.27 -6.38
CA SER A 146 -13.32 -21.00 -5.83
C SER A 146 -11.79 -20.93 -5.76
N ARG A 147 -11.14 -22.08 -5.51
CA ARG A 147 -9.68 -22.16 -5.33
C ARG A 147 -8.88 -22.20 -6.63
N ILE A 148 -9.52 -22.38 -7.78
CA ILE A 148 -8.86 -22.30 -9.10
C ILE A 148 -8.38 -20.87 -9.36
N PRO A 149 -7.08 -20.64 -9.65
CA PRO A 149 -6.59 -19.33 -10.03
C PRO A 149 -7.28 -18.80 -11.29
N ASN A 150 -7.83 -17.58 -11.22
CA ASN A 150 -8.51 -16.94 -12.34
C ASN A 150 -7.78 -15.62 -12.71
N PRO A 151 -7.17 -15.52 -13.91
CA PRO A 151 -6.47 -14.30 -14.34
C PRO A 151 -7.34 -13.04 -14.32
N GLU A 152 -8.64 -13.14 -14.63
CA GLU A 152 -9.55 -11.99 -14.69
C GLU A 152 -9.70 -11.25 -13.35
N ARG A 153 -9.41 -11.93 -12.23
CA ARG A 153 -9.36 -11.31 -10.90
C ARG A 153 -8.33 -10.18 -10.82
N GLN A 154 -7.30 -10.18 -11.67
CA GLN A 154 -6.36 -9.07 -11.79
C GLN A 154 -7.01 -7.78 -12.32
N ILE A 155 -7.96 -7.90 -13.24
CA ILE A 155 -8.74 -6.75 -13.75
C ILE A 155 -9.64 -6.19 -12.65
N MET A 156 -10.26 -7.09 -11.86
CA MET A 156 -11.08 -6.66 -10.72
C MET A 156 -10.24 -5.96 -9.65
N ALA A 157 -9.06 -6.50 -9.32
CA ALA A 157 -8.12 -5.87 -8.39
C ALA A 157 -7.73 -4.45 -8.86
N TYR A 158 -7.40 -4.28 -10.14
CA TYR A 158 -7.12 -2.95 -10.70
C TYR A 158 -8.29 -1.98 -10.53
N ARG A 159 -9.53 -2.42 -10.86
CA ARG A 159 -10.72 -1.56 -10.75
C ARG A 159 -10.99 -1.13 -9.31
N GLN A 160 -10.86 -2.06 -8.37
CA GLN A 160 -11.02 -1.78 -6.95
C GLN A 160 -9.92 -0.84 -6.43
N SER A 161 -8.66 -1.10 -6.81
CA SER A 161 -7.53 -0.20 -6.53
C SER A 161 -7.78 1.22 -7.03
N ALA A 162 -8.23 1.38 -8.28
CA ALA A 162 -8.52 2.67 -8.87
C ALA A 162 -9.64 3.42 -8.12
N ALA A 163 -10.74 2.73 -7.81
CA ALA A 163 -11.85 3.30 -7.05
C ALA A 163 -11.44 3.72 -5.63
N THR A 164 -10.69 2.85 -4.94
CA THR A 164 -10.20 3.10 -3.59
C THR A 164 -9.23 4.27 -3.56
N LEU A 165 -8.26 4.30 -4.48
CA LEU A 165 -7.29 5.39 -4.56
C LEU A 165 -7.95 6.73 -4.92
N ASN A 166 -8.93 6.74 -5.82
CA ASN A 166 -9.69 7.94 -6.14
C ASN A 166 -10.40 8.50 -4.89
N LEU A 167 -11.03 7.64 -4.09
CA LEU A 167 -11.70 8.06 -2.86
C LEU A 167 -10.70 8.54 -1.79
N LEU A 168 -9.56 7.86 -1.63
CA LEU A 168 -8.49 8.29 -0.73
C LEU A 168 -7.94 9.67 -1.10
N ARG A 169 -7.74 9.94 -2.40
CA ARG A 169 -7.33 11.25 -2.90
C ARG A 169 -8.36 12.32 -2.58
N ALA A 170 -9.65 12.01 -2.73
CA ALA A 170 -10.73 12.92 -2.36
C ALA A 170 -10.74 13.22 -0.85
N PHE A 171 -10.48 12.23 0.03
CA PHE A 171 -10.38 12.49 1.47
C PHE A 171 -9.11 13.27 1.85
N ALA A 172 -7.98 12.96 1.22
CA ALA A 172 -6.70 13.59 1.47
C ALA A 172 -6.67 15.09 1.10
N MET A 173 -7.34 15.45 0.01
CA MET A 173 -7.33 16.83 -0.53
C MET A 173 -8.65 17.58 -0.32
N GLY A 174 -9.78 16.88 -0.18
CA GLY A 174 -11.12 17.46 -0.12
C GLY A 174 -11.58 17.93 1.27
N GLY A 175 -10.65 18.14 2.20
CA GLY A 175 -10.93 18.68 3.53
C GLY A 175 -11.32 17.65 4.59
N TYR A 176 -11.47 16.36 4.25
CA TYR A 176 -11.62 15.32 5.27
C TYR A 176 -10.36 15.29 6.14
N ALA A 177 -9.16 15.36 5.55
CA ALA A 177 -7.89 15.39 6.28
C ALA A 177 -7.61 16.67 7.10
N ASN A 178 -8.54 17.63 7.17
CA ASN A 178 -8.35 18.88 7.90
C ASN A 178 -8.11 18.62 9.40
N LEU A 179 -7.05 19.22 9.94
CA LEU A 179 -6.68 19.10 11.34
C LEU A 179 -7.72 19.66 12.31
N ASP A 180 -8.65 20.52 11.88
CA ASP A 180 -9.77 20.96 12.72
C ASP A 180 -10.72 19.81 13.10
N ASN A 181 -10.75 18.74 12.32
CA ASN A 181 -11.57 17.55 12.60
C ASN A 181 -10.92 16.61 13.64
N VAL A 182 -9.65 16.85 14.01
CA VAL A 182 -8.84 15.96 14.86
C VAL A 182 -9.47 15.72 16.23
N HIS A 183 -10.05 16.75 16.84
CA HIS A 183 -10.73 16.61 18.13
C HIS A 183 -11.93 15.66 18.05
N GLN A 184 -12.76 15.79 17.00
CA GLN A 184 -13.91 14.90 16.77
C GLN A 184 -13.46 13.44 16.55
N TRP A 185 -12.35 13.24 15.85
CA TRP A 185 -11.81 11.90 15.64
C TRP A 185 -11.28 11.28 16.92
N MET A 186 -10.50 12.01 17.71
CA MET A 186 -9.81 11.42 18.86
C MET A 186 -10.75 11.06 20.01
N LEU A 187 -11.81 11.84 20.25
CA LEU A 187 -12.72 11.56 21.37
C LEU A 187 -13.66 10.37 21.14
N GLY A 188 -13.94 10.00 19.87
CA GLY A 188 -14.89 8.94 19.54
C GLY A 188 -14.44 7.53 19.95
N PHE A 189 -13.16 7.19 19.78
CA PHE A 189 -12.66 5.82 19.99
C PHE A 189 -12.20 5.54 21.44
N VAL A 190 -11.96 6.60 22.20
CA VAL A 190 -11.26 6.55 23.49
C VAL A 190 -12.23 6.40 24.67
N LYS A 191 -13.52 6.74 24.47
CA LYS A 191 -14.50 6.91 25.55
C LYS A 191 -14.60 5.72 26.51
N ASP A 192 -14.44 4.49 26.01
CA ASP A 192 -14.63 3.25 26.77
C ASP A 192 -13.30 2.50 27.06
N SER A 193 -12.15 3.14 26.86
CA SER A 193 -10.82 2.52 27.05
C SER A 193 -10.24 2.78 28.46
N PRO A 194 -9.54 1.82 29.09
CA PRO A 194 -8.77 2.07 30.31
C PRO A 194 -7.69 3.14 30.15
N GLN A 195 -7.23 3.38 28.92
CA GLN A 195 -6.23 4.39 28.58
C GLN A 195 -6.88 5.75 28.25
N ALA A 196 -8.19 5.89 28.46
CA ALA A 196 -8.97 7.03 27.98
C ALA A 196 -8.40 8.37 28.44
N GLU A 197 -8.06 8.44 29.72
CA GLU A 197 -7.55 9.65 30.34
C GLU A 197 -6.21 10.10 29.73
N ARG A 198 -5.32 9.14 29.41
CA ARG A 198 -4.03 9.45 28.79
C ARG A 198 -4.20 10.01 27.38
N TYR A 199 -5.10 9.41 26.59
CA TYR A 199 -5.39 9.89 25.24
C TYR A 199 -6.13 11.22 25.25
N ARG A 200 -7.04 11.46 26.20
CA ARG A 200 -7.72 12.75 26.37
C ARG A 200 -6.72 13.87 26.63
N LYS A 201 -5.78 13.69 27.56
CA LYS A 201 -4.72 14.69 27.82
C LYS A 201 -3.89 15.02 26.58
N LEU A 202 -3.61 14.02 25.73
CA LEU A 202 -2.90 14.25 24.48
C LEU A 202 -3.78 15.03 23.48
N ALA A 203 -5.05 14.64 23.36
CA ALA A 203 -6.03 15.33 22.52
C ALA A 203 -6.19 16.80 22.90
N ASP A 204 -6.31 17.08 24.21
CA ASP A 204 -6.46 18.44 24.73
C ASP A 204 -5.24 19.32 24.36
N ARG A 205 -4.01 18.78 24.53
CA ARG A 205 -2.79 19.49 24.15
C ARG A 205 -2.68 19.77 22.65
N ILE A 206 -3.17 18.85 21.81
CA ILE A 206 -3.22 19.05 20.36
C ILE A 206 -4.21 20.17 20.04
N SER A 207 -5.40 20.16 20.67
CA SER A 207 -6.40 21.23 20.51
C SER A 207 -5.85 22.60 20.93
N GLU A 208 -5.22 22.70 22.10
CA GLU A 208 -4.58 23.94 22.58
C GLU A 208 -3.53 24.45 21.59
N THR A 209 -2.76 23.54 20.99
CA THR A 209 -1.75 23.89 19.97
C THR A 209 -2.42 24.45 18.70
N MET A 210 -3.49 23.82 18.25
CA MET A 210 -4.26 24.29 17.09
C MET A 210 -4.91 25.65 17.35
N ASP A 211 -5.44 25.87 18.55
CA ASP A 211 -6.03 27.16 18.95
C ASP A 211 -4.97 28.26 19.02
N PHE A 212 -3.78 27.96 19.53
CA PHE A 212 -2.64 28.87 19.49
C PHE A 212 -2.23 29.23 18.05
N MET A 213 -2.11 28.22 17.17
CA MET A 213 -1.79 28.44 15.75
C MET A 213 -2.83 29.36 15.08
N LYS A 214 -4.12 29.14 15.33
CA LYS A 214 -5.20 30.00 14.85
C LYS A 214 -5.08 31.43 15.39
N ALA A 215 -4.80 31.60 16.69
CA ALA A 215 -4.68 32.90 17.32
C ALA A 215 -3.54 33.76 16.72
N ILE A 216 -2.48 33.12 16.19
CA ILE A 216 -1.38 33.80 15.50
C ILE A 216 -1.55 33.86 13.96
N GLY A 217 -2.73 33.51 13.44
CA GLY A 217 -3.07 33.63 12.02
C GLY A 217 -2.70 32.43 11.13
N ILE A 218 -2.29 31.30 11.73
CA ILE A 218 -2.02 30.06 11.00
C ILE A 218 -3.30 29.21 11.03
N THR A 219 -4.09 29.28 9.95
CA THR A 219 -5.38 28.59 9.79
C THR A 219 -5.40 27.73 8.52
N PRO A 220 -6.37 26.82 8.33
CA PRO A 220 -6.52 26.05 7.10
C PRO A 220 -6.70 26.92 5.83
N GLU A 221 -7.23 28.13 5.97
CA GLU A 221 -7.40 29.09 4.87
C GLU A 221 -6.06 29.76 4.47
N THR A 222 -5.20 30.02 5.45
CA THR A 222 -3.89 30.67 5.22
C THR A 222 -2.77 29.66 4.95
N ASN A 223 -2.95 28.40 5.38
CA ASN A 223 -1.95 27.34 5.30
C ASN A 223 -2.57 26.02 4.81
N PRO A 224 -2.45 25.70 3.50
CA PRO A 224 -3.02 24.48 2.91
C PRO A 224 -2.58 23.17 3.60
N ASN A 225 -1.38 23.15 4.18
CA ASN A 225 -0.83 22.01 4.92
C ASN A 225 -1.63 21.63 6.18
N LEU A 226 -2.53 22.50 6.66
CA LEU A 226 -3.47 22.17 7.75
C LEU A 226 -4.78 21.55 7.25
N ARG A 227 -5.12 21.78 5.97
CA ARG A 227 -6.37 21.30 5.34
C ARG A 227 -6.18 19.97 4.62
N GLU A 228 -5.00 19.76 4.07
CA GLU A 228 -4.68 18.67 3.15
C GLU A 228 -3.49 17.88 3.66
N THR A 229 -3.38 16.63 3.24
CA THR A 229 -2.22 15.81 3.59
C THR A 229 -1.86 14.83 2.49
N ASP A 230 -0.56 14.64 2.28
CA ASP A 230 -0.10 13.59 1.39
C ASP A 230 -0.41 12.21 1.99
N PHE A 231 -1.01 11.34 1.18
CA PHE A 231 -1.25 9.94 1.51
C PHE A 231 -0.80 9.06 0.36
N PHE A 232 0.14 8.17 0.65
CA PHE A 232 0.71 7.26 -0.34
C PHE A 232 0.17 5.84 -0.15
N THR A 233 0.24 5.02 -1.18
CA THR A 233 -0.21 3.62 -1.20
C THR A 233 0.95 2.68 -1.41
N SER A 234 0.81 1.47 -0.87
CA SER A 234 1.82 0.43 -0.97
C SER A 234 1.21 -0.96 -0.91
N HIS A 235 1.89 -1.90 -1.55
CA HIS A 235 1.58 -3.32 -1.49
C HIS A 235 2.83 -4.17 -1.77
N GLU A 236 2.72 -5.46 -1.50
CA GLU A 236 3.75 -6.45 -1.86
C GLU A 236 3.72 -6.70 -3.37
N ALA A 237 4.85 -6.54 -4.06
CA ALA A 237 4.97 -6.95 -5.46
C ALA A 237 5.07 -8.47 -5.58
N LEU A 238 4.00 -9.19 -5.26
CA LEU A 238 3.99 -10.64 -5.23
C LEU A 238 3.68 -11.25 -6.61
N LEU A 239 2.62 -10.74 -7.27
CA LEU A 239 2.15 -11.22 -8.57
C LEU A 239 2.78 -10.39 -9.69
N LEU A 240 3.99 -10.77 -10.12
CA LEU A 240 4.81 -9.94 -11.01
C LEU A 240 4.21 -9.71 -12.41
N GLY A 241 3.28 -10.56 -12.87
CA GLY A 241 2.50 -10.32 -14.09
C GLY A 241 1.66 -9.03 -14.01
N TYR A 242 0.99 -8.84 -12.87
CA TYR A 242 0.21 -7.64 -12.56
C TYR A 242 1.12 -6.40 -12.44
N GLU A 243 2.23 -6.53 -11.72
CA GLU A 243 3.19 -5.45 -11.54
C GLU A 243 3.83 -5.00 -12.86
N GLN A 244 4.25 -5.97 -13.69
CA GLN A 244 4.77 -5.73 -15.03
C GLN A 244 3.77 -4.98 -15.90
N ALA A 245 2.50 -5.39 -15.92
CA ALA A 245 1.45 -4.74 -16.72
C ALA A 245 1.23 -3.27 -16.32
N LEU A 246 1.42 -2.95 -15.03
CA LEU A 246 1.32 -1.59 -14.51
C LEU A 246 2.68 -0.88 -14.40
N THR A 247 3.73 -1.39 -15.04
CA THR A 247 5.03 -0.69 -15.10
C THR A 247 5.05 0.30 -16.27
N ARG A 248 5.45 1.54 -16.01
CA ARG A 248 5.47 2.62 -17.02
C ARG A 248 6.80 3.35 -17.03
N VAL A 249 7.15 3.86 -18.22
CA VAL A 249 8.22 4.85 -18.35
C VAL A 249 7.67 6.21 -17.95
N ASP A 250 8.34 6.88 -17.04
CA ASP A 250 8.06 8.26 -16.70
C ASP A 250 8.49 9.18 -17.85
N SER A 251 7.55 9.96 -18.39
CA SER A 251 7.82 10.87 -19.52
C SER A 251 8.82 11.97 -19.19
N THR A 252 9.02 12.30 -17.90
CA THR A 252 9.95 13.37 -17.50
C THR A 252 11.39 12.90 -17.31
N SER A 253 11.61 11.69 -16.82
CA SER A 253 12.95 11.16 -16.51
C SER A 253 13.42 10.04 -17.44
N GLY A 254 12.50 9.38 -18.16
CA GLY A 254 12.80 8.16 -18.92
C GLY A 254 13.02 6.92 -18.05
N ASP A 255 12.85 7.02 -16.73
CA ASP A 255 12.99 5.91 -15.80
C ASP A 255 11.71 5.08 -15.69
N TRP A 256 11.85 3.82 -15.28
CA TRP A 256 10.73 2.90 -15.06
C TRP A 256 10.18 3.00 -13.64
N TYR A 257 8.85 2.98 -13.52
CA TYR A 257 8.13 2.94 -12.25
C TYR A 257 7.04 1.87 -12.30
N ALA A 258 6.90 1.09 -11.23
CA ALA A 258 5.69 0.32 -10.97
C ALA A 258 4.60 1.32 -10.58
N THR A 259 3.64 1.55 -11.47
CA THR A 259 2.55 2.51 -11.26
C THR A 259 1.31 1.89 -10.63
N SER A 260 1.46 0.67 -10.10
CA SER A 260 0.46 -0.05 -9.29
C SER A 260 0.33 0.52 -7.87
N GLY A 261 1.39 1.16 -7.35
CA GLY A 261 1.43 1.75 -6.01
C GLY A 261 2.62 2.71 -5.88
N HIS A 262 2.59 3.59 -4.87
CA HIS A 262 3.66 4.58 -4.69
C HIS A 262 4.94 3.93 -4.21
N MET A 263 4.84 3.09 -3.17
CA MET A 263 5.91 2.26 -2.62
C MET A 263 5.57 0.80 -2.81
N ILE A 264 6.54 -0.01 -3.15
CA ILE A 264 6.38 -1.45 -3.35
C ILE A 264 7.33 -2.18 -2.40
N TRP A 265 6.94 -3.32 -1.84
CA TRP A 265 7.89 -4.13 -1.06
C TRP A 265 8.03 -5.57 -1.55
N ILE A 266 9.15 -6.17 -1.17
CA ILE A 266 9.46 -7.58 -1.38
C ILE A 266 9.26 -8.32 -0.06
N GLY A 267 8.50 -9.42 -0.10
CA GLY A 267 8.16 -10.23 1.06
C GLY A 267 9.31 -11.10 1.55
N ASP A 268 9.19 -11.58 2.79
CA ASP A 268 10.25 -12.41 3.42
C ASP A 268 10.42 -13.78 2.73
N ARG A 269 9.38 -14.25 2.02
CA ARG A 269 9.39 -15.52 1.26
C ARG A 269 9.82 -15.36 -0.21
N THR A 270 10.06 -14.12 -0.65
CA THR A 270 10.30 -13.77 -2.05
C THR A 270 11.54 -12.87 -2.22
N ARG A 271 12.41 -12.80 -1.20
CA ARG A 271 13.60 -11.94 -1.17
C ARG A 271 14.91 -12.62 -1.55
N GLN A 272 14.85 -13.75 -2.24
CA GLN A 272 16.05 -14.45 -2.70
C GLN A 272 16.78 -13.59 -3.76
N ALA A 273 18.08 -13.34 -3.56
CA ALA A 273 18.84 -12.34 -4.31
C ALA A 273 18.89 -12.59 -5.84
N ASP A 274 18.79 -13.85 -6.26
CA ASP A 274 18.85 -14.30 -7.66
C ASP A 274 17.46 -14.54 -8.28
N HIS A 275 16.37 -14.28 -7.54
CA HIS A 275 15.00 -14.55 -7.96
C HIS A 275 14.30 -13.37 -8.63
N ALA A 276 13.17 -13.70 -9.27
CA ALA A 276 12.34 -12.81 -10.07
C ALA A 276 11.92 -11.52 -9.35
N HIS A 277 11.54 -11.60 -8.07
CA HIS A 277 11.08 -10.44 -7.30
C HIS A 277 12.17 -9.38 -7.10
N ILE A 278 13.40 -9.82 -6.82
CA ILE A 278 14.57 -8.92 -6.72
C ILE A 278 14.93 -8.37 -8.10
N GLU A 279 14.92 -9.21 -9.14
CA GLU A 279 15.20 -8.76 -10.52
C GLU A 279 14.20 -7.72 -11.01
N TYR A 280 12.90 -7.92 -10.75
CA TYR A 280 11.87 -6.94 -11.10
C TYR A 280 12.10 -5.61 -10.35
N CYS A 281 12.23 -5.68 -9.02
CA CYS A 281 12.37 -4.48 -8.19
C CYS A 281 13.70 -3.73 -8.43
N ARG A 282 14.76 -4.39 -8.91
CA ARG A 282 16.06 -3.77 -9.25
C ARG A 282 15.94 -2.64 -10.27
N GLY A 283 15.01 -2.74 -11.22
CA GLY A 283 14.92 -1.79 -12.33
C GLY A 283 13.91 -0.66 -12.18
N ILE A 284 12.95 -0.78 -11.26
CA ILE A 284 11.99 0.29 -10.98
C ILE A 284 12.59 1.35 -10.04
N LYS A 285 12.07 2.57 -10.12
CA LYS A 285 12.56 3.73 -9.33
C LYS A 285 11.69 4.11 -8.14
N ASN A 286 10.61 3.37 -7.91
CA ASN A 286 9.80 3.49 -6.70
C ASN A 286 10.70 3.40 -5.44
N PRO A 287 10.34 4.05 -4.33
CA PRO A 287 10.83 3.63 -3.03
C PRO A 287 10.45 2.17 -2.78
N LEU A 288 11.41 1.39 -2.30
CA LEU A 288 11.25 -0.04 -2.08
C LEU A 288 11.33 -0.39 -0.61
N GLY A 289 10.50 -1.35 -0.18
CA GLY A 289 10.64 -2.05 1.08
C GLY A 289 11.20 -3.46 0.89
N LEU A 290 11.90 -3.97 1.90
CA LEU A 290 12.33 -5.36 1.98
C LEU A 290 11.96 -5.90 3.36
N LYS A 291 11.23 -7.00 3.43
CA LYS A 291 10.96 -7.65 4.72
C LYS A 291 12.19 -8.41 5.18
N CYS A 292 12.72 -8.02 6.33
CA CYS A 292 13.87 -8.66 6.96
C CYS A 292 13.41 -9.51 8.15
N GLY A 293 13.05 -10.76 7.90
CA GLY A 293 12.66 -11.71 8.95
C GLY A 293 13.87 -12.32 9.71
N PRO A 294 13.61 -13.16 10.73
CA PRO A 294 14.66 -13.77 11.57
C PRO A 294 15.66 -14.67 10.83
N SER A 295 15.34 -15.07 9.59
CA SER A 295 16.23 -15.87 8.73
C SER A 295 17.25 -15.04 7.96
N LEU A 296 17.19 -13.70 8.00
CA LEU A 296 18.16 -12.82 7.35
C LEU A 296 19.44 -12.74 8.19
N THR A 297 20.59 -12.89 7.54
CA THR A 297 21.90 -12.70 8.20
C THR A 297 22.37 -11.26 8.04
N ALA A 298 23.39 -10.84 8.81
CA ALA A 298 23.94 -9.48 8.68
C ALA A 298 24.49 -9.18 7.27
N ASP A 299 24.99 -10.21 6.58
CA ASP A 299 25.56 -10.09 5.23
C ASP A 299 24.48 -10.16 4.12
N GLY A 300 23.22 -10.43 4.48
CA GLY A 300 22.11 -10.69 3.56
C GLY A 300 21.72 -12.16 3.56
#